data_AF-S5AEZ5-F1
#
_entry.id   AF-S5AEZ5-F1
#
_cell.length_a   1.000
_cell.length_b   1.000
_cell.length_c   1.000
_cell.angle_alpha   90.00
_cell.angle_beta   90.00
_cell.angle_gamma   90.00
#
_symmetry.space_group_name_H-M   'P 1'
#
loop_
_entity.id
_entity.type
_entity.pdbx_description
1 polymer ?
#
loop_
_entity_poly.entity_id
_entity_poly.type
_entity_poly.pdbx_seq_one_letter_code
_entity_poly.pdbx_strand_id
1 'polypeptide(L)'
;MYNMLTGVDLAKKEIQVCVAKSNKIVRNMPMTPTAFSNWLATQKPMTVVFEACATSNYWYQCAREYGHDARLISAKLVSNIRQNQKTDKNDAEAVLQASQLSNVNFISGKSKEQQELQSLVRMHQLSVKHKVAYGNQLCSLLLEAHKYACHVKSSLINF
;
A
#
# COMPACT_ATOMS: atom_id res chain seq x y z
N MET A 1 25.78 -2.57 2.65
CA MET A 1 24.61 -2.24 3.48
C MET A 1 24.75 -0.82 3.99
N TYR A 2 23.70 -0.01 3.88
CA TYR A 2 23.70 1.35 4.44
C TYR A 2 23.70 1.29 5.98
N ASN A 3 24.41 2.20 6.63
CA ASN A 3 24.45 2.28 8.11
C ASN A 3 23.20 2.95 8.70
N MET A 4 22.36 3.54 7.85
CA MET A 4 21.11 4.20 8.23
C MET A 4 19.91 3.41 7.70
N LEU A 5 18.98 3.14 8.61
CA LEU A 5 17.73 2.42 8.38
C LEU A 5 16.59 3.29 8.90
N THR A 6 15.54 3.41 8.10
CA THR A 6 14.38 4.23 8.46
C THR A 6 13.09 3.44 8.29
N GLY A 7 12.28 3.41 9.35
CA GLY A 7 10.90 2.92 9.32
C GLY A 7 9.94 4.08 9.16
N VAL A 8 8.96 3.92 8.28
CA VAL A 8 8.02 4.97 7.92
C VAL A 8 6.60 4.45 8.04
N ASP A 9 5.80 5.13 8.85
CA ASP A 9 4.35 5.00 8.85
C ASP A 9 3.72 6.12 8.01
N LEU A 10 2.73 5.75 7.19
CA LEU A 10 2.18 6.59 6.13
C LEU A 10 0.71 6.90 6.41
N ALA A 11 0.42 8.15 6.80
CA ALA A 11 -0.93 8.68 6.83
C ALA A 11 -1.14 9.75 5.74
N LYS A 12 -2.40 10.13 5.53
CA LYS A 12 -2.80 11.04 4.43
C LYS A 12 -2.18 12.43 4.56
N LYS A 13 -2.03 12.94 5.79
CA LYS A 13 -1.58 14.32 6.07
C LYS A 13 -0.26 14.38 6.83
N GLU A 14 0.13 13.29 7.47
CA GLU A 14 1.31 13.18 8.31
C GLU A 14 2.01 11.87 7.99
N ILE A 15 3.33 11.91 7.93
CA ILE A 15 4.21 10.77 7.70
C ILE A 15 5.15 10.72 8.89
N GLN A 16 5.10 9.62 9.63
CA GLN A 16 5.96 9.44 10.78
C GLN A 16 7.24 8.73 10.35
N VAL A 17 8.39 9.35 10.62
CA VAL A 17 9.70 8.88 10.18
C VAL A 17 10.53 8.51 11.40
N CYS A 18 10.83 7.22 11.56
CA CYS A 18 11.71 6.70 12.59
C CYS A 18 13.07 6.31 11.97
N VAL A 19 14.14 6.99 12.37
CA VAL A 19 15.50 6.83 11.84
C VAL A 19 16.38 6.15 12.88
N ALA A 20 17.00 5.05 12.49
CA ALA A 20 18.02 4.36 13.27
C ALA A 20 19.38 4.37 12.58
N LYS A 21 20.43 4.43 13.40
CA LYS A 21 21.82 4.26 12.99
C LYS A 21 22.41 3.12 13.82
N SER A 22 22.99 2.13 13.15
CA SER A 22 23.57 0.95 13.84
C SER A 22 22.58 0.31 14.84
N ASN A 23 21.33 0.11 14.43
CA ASN A 23 20.21 -0.45 15.19
C ASN A 23 19.77 0.32 16.45
N LYS A 24 20.24 1.57 16.64
CA LYS A 24 19.73 2.47 17.68
C LYS A 24 18.90 3.58 17.06
N ILE A 25 17.70 3.80 17.58
CA ILE A 25 16.83 4.89 17.15
C ILE A 25 17.49 6.21 17.53
N VAL A 26 17.71 7.07 16.54
CA VAL A 26 18.31 8.40 16.71
C VAL A 26 17.22 9.47 16.65
N ARG A 27 16.16 9.26 15.86
CA ARG A 27 15.10 10.25 15.66
C ARG A 27 13.79 9.56 15.33
N ASN A 28 12.67 10.08 15.84
CA ASN A 28 11.32 9.66 15.46
C ASN A 28 10.44 10.91 15.37
N MET A 29 10.10 11.37 14.17
CA MET A 29 9.46 12.66 13.95
C MET A 29 8.33 12.61 12.90
N PRO A 30 7.25 13.38 13.11
CA PRO A 30 6.23 13.59 12.08
C PRO A 30 6.74 14.56 11.01
N MET A 31 6.29 14.37 9.78
CA MET A 31 6.53 15.23 8.63
C MET A 31 5.27 15.36 7.79
N THR A 32 5.09 16.50 7.11
CA THR A 32 4.10 16.58 6.03
C THR A 32 4.61 15.82 4.80
N PRO A 33 3.73 15.35 3.89
CA PRO A 33 4.13 14.75 2.61
C PRO A 33 5.19 15.56 1.85
N THR A 34 5.00 16.88 1.74
CA THR A 34 5.96 17.76 1.06
C THR A 34 7.30 17.80 1.77
N ALA A 35 7.30 17.90 3.11
CA ALA A 35 8.52 17.88 3.90
C ALA A 35 9.26 16.54 3.78
N PHE A 36 8.52 15.42 3.74
CA PHE A 36 9.09 14.09 3.60
C PHE A 36 9.74 13.88 2.23
N SER A 37 9.11 14.34 1.14
CA SER A 37 9.72 14.30 -0.20
C SER A 37 11.05 15.07 -0.25
N ASN A 38 11.06 16.30 0.26
CA ASN A 38 12.29 17.11 0.36
C ASN A 38 13.34 16.47 1.26
N TRP A 39 12.90 15.82 2.34
CA TRP A 39 13.79 15.11 3.23
C TRP A 39 14.47 13.93 2.54
N LEU A 40 13.73 13.10 1.79
CA LEU A 40 14.31 12.02 0.98
C LEU A 40 15.35 12.58 -0.01
N ALA A 41 15.00 13.63 -0.76
CA ALA A 41 15.90 14.24 -1.74
C ALA A 41 17.22 14.79 -1.16
N THR A 42 17.24 15.14 0.12
CA THR A 42 18.42 15.71 0.80
C THR A 42 19.25 14.69 1.57
N GLN A 43 18.68 13.53 1.90
CA GLN A 43 19.42 12.49 2.61
C GLN A 43 20.36 11.73 1.68
N LYS A 44 21.46 11.24 2.24
CA LYS A 44 22.30 10.25 1.54
C LYS A 44 21.51 8.96 1.31
N PRO A 45 21.85 8.15 0.29
CA PRO A 45 21.27 6.83 0.09
C PRO A 45 21.25 6.01 1.39
N MET A 46 20.08 5.44 1.69
CA MET A 46 19.79 4.73 2.94
C MET A 46 18.70 3.68 2.70
N THR A 47 18.45 2.82 3.68
CA THR A 47 17.34 1.85 3.60
C THR A 47 16.07 2.48 4.16
N VAL A 48 15.00 2.54 3.36
CA VAL A 48 13.69 3.07 3.78
C VAL A 48 12.68 1.95 3.75
N VAL A 49 12.04 1.66 4.87
CA VAL A 49 11.03 0.63 4.98
C VAL A 49 9.70 1.28 5.27
N PHE A 50 8.71 0.97 4.44
CA PHE A 50 7.34 1.47 4.58
C PHE A 50 6.41 0.34 4.96
N GLU A 51 5.41 0.63 5.78
CA GLU A 51 4.24 -0.24 5.90
C GLU A 51 3.46 -0.27 4.57
N ALA A 52 3.08 -1.47 4.13
CA ALA A 52 2.25 -1.65 2.94
C ALA A 52 0.83 -1.12 3.17
N CYS A 53 0.57 0.08 2.64
CA CYS A 53 -0.73 0.73 2.63
C CYS A 53 -1.08 1.24 1.21
N ALA A 54 -2.22 1.93 1.06
CA ALA A 54 -2.70 2.44 -0.23
C ALA A 54 -1.71 3.42 -0.91
N THR A 55 -0.94 4.20 -0.14
CA THR A 55 0.02 5.18 -0.66
C THR A 55 1.47 4.67 -0.68
N SER A 56 1.71 3.47 -0.17
CA SER A 56 3.07 2.92 -0.01
C SER A 56 3.84 2.78 -1.32
N ASN A 57 3.19 2.38 -2.42
CA ASN A 57 3.87 2.23 -3.71
C ASN A 57 4.37 3.56 -4.27
N TYR A 58 3.61 4.65 -4.08
CA TYR A 58 4.05 5.99 -4.48
C TYR A 58 5.33 6.39 -3.72
N TRP A 59 5.33 6.27 -2.39
CA TRP A 59 6.50 6.62 -1.59
C TRP A 59 7.71 5.70 -1.81
N TYR A 60 7.46 4.42 -2.06
CA TYR A 60 8.46 3.46 -2.48
C TYR A 60 9.14 3.91 -3.79
N GLN A 61 8.36 4.34 -4.79
CA GLN A 61 8.88 4.85 -6.07
C GLN A 61 9.70 6.13 -5.85
N CYS A 62 9.16 7.12 -5.13
CA CYS A 62 9.88 8.37 -4.84
C CYS A 62 11.21 8.11 -4.11
N ALA A 63 11.23 7.22 -3.11
CA ALA A 63 12.47 6.88 -2.41
C ALA A 63 13.50 6.22 -3.33
N ARG A 64 13.06 5.36 -4.27
CA ARG A 64 13.94 4.73 -5.26
C ARG A 64 14.49 5.74 -6.27
N GLU A 65 13.68 6.71 -6.69
CA GLU A 65 14.10 7.81 -7.59
C GLU A 65 15.24 8.63 -6.99
N TYR A 66 15.20 8.89 -5.68
CA TYR A 66 16.31 9.55 -4.96
C TYR A 66 17.48 8.62 -4.58
N GLY A 67 17.48 7.37 -5.07
CA GLY A 67 18.59 6.44 -4.89
C GLY A 67 18.59 5.65 -3.58
N HIS A 68 17.50 5.66 -2.81
CA HIS A 68 17.39 4.87 -1.60
C HIS A 68 17.04 3.40 -1.87
N ASP A 69 17.41 2.51 -0.95
CA ASP A 69 16.91 1.12 -0.93
C ASP A 69 15.54 1.10 -0.22
N ALA A 70 14.48 1.30 -1.00
CA ALA A 70 13.12 1.24 -0.50
C ALA A 70 12.62 -0.20 -0.38
N ARG A 71 11.88 -0.51 0.68
CA ARG A 71 11.27 -1.82 0.94
C ARG A 71 9.87 -1.66 1.51
N LEU A 72 8.99 -2.62 1.25
CA LEU A 72 7.63 -2.66 1.79
C LEU A 72 7.48 -3.84 2.74
N ILE A 73 6.87 -3.62 3.91
CA ILE A 73 6.60 -4.67 4.90
C ILE A 73 5.10 -4.80 5.16
N SER A 74 4.62 -6.01 5.47
CA SER A 74 3.19 -6.24 5.67
C SER A 74 2.66 -5.56 6.94
N ALA A 75 1.49 -4.90 6.85
CA ALA A 75 0.78 -4.32 7.99
C ALA A 75 0.56 -5.33 9.13
N LYS A 76 0.27 -6.59 8.78
CA LYS A 76 0.09 -7.68 9.76
C LYS A 76 1.36 -7.96 10.57
N LEU A 77 2.53 -7.89 9.94
CA LEU A 77 3.79 -8.06 10.65
C LEU A 77 4.06 -6.85 11.56
N VAL A 78 3.85 -5.63 11.07
CA VAL A 78 3.98 -4.40 11.87
C VAL A 78 3.09 -4.46 13.10
N SER A 79 1.82 -4.86 12.96
CA SER A 79 0.90 -4.97 14.09
C SER A 79 1.32 -6.01 15.13
N ASN A 80 1.97 -7.09 14.71
CA ASN A 80 2.47 -8.14 15.61
C ASN A 80 3.74 -7.71 16.36
N ILE A 81 4.54 -6.83 15.77
CA ILE A 81 5.80 -6.35 16.37
C ILE A 81 5.58 -5.14 17.27
N ARG A 82 4.52 -4.36 17.02
CA ARG A 82 4.18 -3.20 17.84
C ARG A 82 3.92 -3.61 19.29
N GLN A 83 4.76 -3.11 20.19
CA GLN A 83 4.69 -3.43 21.63
C GLN A 83 3.69 -2.55 22.40
N ASN A 84 3.46 -1.33 21.91
CA ASN A 84 2.66 -0.31 22.58
C ASN A 84 1.30 -0.08 21.89
N GLN A 85 0.49 0.80 22.49
CA GLN A 85 -0.75 1.27 21.87
C GLN A 85 -0.51 1.82 20.46
N LYS A 86 -1.53 1.66 19.60
CA LYS A 86 -1.45 2.14 18.22
C LYS A 86 -1.31 3.66 18.19
N THR A 87 -0.18 4.13 17.67
CA THR A 87 0.12 5.54 17.39
C THR A 87 1.11 5.57 16.23
N ASP A 88 1.09 6.63 15.43
CA ASP A 88 1.96 6.76 14.26
C ASP A 88 3.46 6.62 14.64
N LYS A 89 3.86 7.16 15.81
CA LYS A 89 5.20 7.01 16.41
C LYS A 89 5.59 5.55 16.63
N ASN A 90 4.69 4.80 17.26
CA ASN A 90 4.91 3.38 17.58
C ASN A 90 4.81 2.52 16.32
N ASP A 91 3.98 2.89 15.36
CA ASP A 91 3.84 2.21 14.08
C ASP A 91 5.13 2.36 13.24
N ALA A 92 5.69 3.58 13.14
CA ALA A 92 6.98 3.80 12.46
C ALA A 92 8.15 3.07 13.13
N GLU A 93 8.17 3.00 14.46
CA GLU A 93 9.15 2.21 15.20
C GLU A 93 8.96 0.71 14.98
N ALA A 94 7.72 0.22 14.99
CA ALA A 94 7.41 -1.18 14.71
C ALA A 94 7.81 -1.59 13.28
N VAL A 95 7.63 -0.71 12.28
CA VAL A 95 8.14 -0.92 10.91
C VAL A 95 9.66 -1.10 10.92
N LEU A 96 10.38 -0.23 11.64
CA LEU A 96 11.84 -0.29 11.74
C LEU A 96 12.29 -1.58 12.42
N GLN A 97 11.69 -1.94 13.56
CA GLN A 97 12.00 -3.17 14.31
C GLN A 97 11.67 -4.43 13.49
N ALA A 98 10.50 -4.46 12.85
CA ALA A 98 10.07 -5.57 12.02
C ALA A 98 11.03 -5.82 10.86
N SER A 99 11.63 -4.76 10.29
CA SER A 99 12.61 -4.89 9.20
C SER A 99 13.96 -5.48 9.62
N GLN A 100 14.26 -5.50 10.92
CA GLN A 100 15.50 -6.04 11.48
C GLN A 100 15.40 -7.52 11.86
N LEU A 101 14.21 -8.13 11.77
CA LEU A 101 14.05 -9.55 12.03
C LEU A 101 14.85 -10.37 11.01
N SER A 102 15.32 -11.55 11.42
CA SER A 102 16.17 -12.41 10.58
C SER A 102 15.45 -12.97 9.36
N ASN A 103 14.14 -13.17 9.43
CA ASN A 103 13.34 -13.79 8.37
C ASN A 103 12.14 -12.91 7.98
N VAL A 104 12.42 -11.79 7.30
CA VAL A 104 11.39 -10.83 6.86
C VAL A 104 11.05 -11.06 5.40
N ASN A 105 9.77 -11.36 5.14
CA ASN A 105 9.22 -11.37 3.80
C ASN A 105 8.78 -9.95 3.40
N PHE A 106 9.62 -9.28 2.62
CA PHE A 106 9.27 -7.98 2.04
C PHE A 106 8.30 -8.15 0.88
N ILE A 107 7.37 -7.21 0.76
CA ILE A 107 6.43 -7.14 -0.35
C ILE A 107 7.14 -6.46 -1.53
N SER A 108 7.00 -7.03 -2.72
CA SER A 108 7.51 -6.39 -3.95
C SER A 108 6.76 -5.08 -4.20
N GLY A 109 7.49 -3.96 -4.15
CA GLY A 109 6.98 -2.67 -4.60
C GLY A 109 6.71 -2.69 -6.10
N LYS A 110 5.67 -1.96 -6.53
CA LYS A 110 5.28 -1.89 -7.94
C LYS A 110 5.97 -0.72 -8.63
N SER A 111 6.33 -0.90 -9.90
CA SER A 111 6.61 0.23 -10.78
C SER A 111 5.33 1.01 -11.09
N LYS A 112 5.47 2.21 -11.65
CA LYS A 112 4.34 3.04 -12.06
C LYS A 112 3.49 2.31 -13.11
N GLU A 113 4.12 1.71 -14.10
CA GLU A 113 3.48 0.96 -15.18
C GLU A 113 2.72 -0.27 -14.64
N GLN A 114 3.33 -1.00 -13.70
CA GLN A 114 2.67 -2.14 -13.04
C GLN A 114 1.44 -1.71 -12.24
N GLN A 115 1.52 -0.57 -11.56
CA GLN A 115 0.42 -0.01 -10.78
C GLN A 115 -0.72 0.49 -11.68
N GLU A 116 -0.39 1.13 -12.80
CA GLU A 116 -1.35 1.57 -13.82
C GLU A 116 -2.06 0.38 -14.47
N LEU A 117 -1.32 -0.63 -14.91
CA LEU A 117 -1.89 -1.85 -15.49
C LEU A 117 -2.84 -2.56 -14.52
N GLN A 118 -2.43 -2.71 -13.25
CA GLN A 118 -3.29 -3.27 -12.22
C GLN A 118 -4.59 -2.46 -12.03
N SER A 119 -4.50 -1.13 -12.11
CA SER A 119 -5.67 -0.25 -11.97
C SER A 119 -6.64 -0.44 -13.13
N LEU A 120 -6.14 -0.49 -14.37
CA LEU A 120 -6.95 -0.76 -15.57
C LEU A 120 -7.65 -2.12 -15.49
N VAL A 121 -6.94 -3.17 -15.12
CA VAL A 121 -7.51 -4.52 -14.97
C VAL A 121 -8.62 -4.54 -13.92
N ARG A 122 -8.41 -3.88 -12.77
CA ARG A 122 -9.44 -3.78 -11.72
C ARG A 122 -10.68 -3.02 -12.18
N MET A 123 -10.49 -1.90 -12.89
CA MET A 123 -11.60 -1.14 -13.47
C MET A 123 -12.39 -1.98 -14.46
N HIS A 124 -11.71 -2.70 -15.36
CA HIS A 124 -12.34 -3.59 -16.32
C HIS A 124 -13.16 -4.69 -15.61
N GLN A 125 -12.58 -5.38 -14.63
CA GLN A 125 -13.27 -6.39 -13.84
C GLN A 125 -14.51 -5.86 -13.13
N LEU A 126 -14.43 -4.64 -12.56
CA LEU A 126 -15.57 -4.00 -11.91
C LEU A 126 -16.69 -3.68 -12.92
N SER A 127 -16.33 -3.15 -14.08
CA SER A 127 -17.30 -2.85 -15.15
C SER A 127 -18.03 -4.09 -15.65
N VAL A 128 -17.31 -5.21 -15.83
CA VAL A 128 -17.93 -6.49 -16.20
C VAL A 128 -18.92 -6.96 -15.12
N LYS A 129 -18.52 -6.89 -13.84
CA LYS A 129 -19.41 -7.24 -12.72
C LYS A 129 -20.66 -6.36 -12.69
N HIS A 130 -20.53 -5.05 -12.86
CA HIS A 130 -21.67 -4.13 -12.91
C HIS A 130 -22.60 -4.42 -14.09
N LYS A 131 -22.04 -4.69 -15.29
CA LYS A 131 -22.84 -5.06 -16.46
C LYS A 131 -23.72 -6.29 -16.20
N VAL A 132 -23.14 -7.33 -15.59
CA VAL A 132 -23.89 -8.55 -15.26
C VAL A 132 -24.93 -8.28 -14.16
N ALA A 133 -24.55 -7.55 -13.10
CA ALA A 133 -25.46 -7.20 -12.02
C ALA A 133 -26.67 -6.40 -12.51
N TYR A 134 -26.47 -5.38 -13.35
CA TYR A 134 -27.56 -4.60 -13.93
C TYR A 134 -28.43 -5.42 -14.87
N GLY A 135 -27.85 -6.30 -15.69
CA GLY A 135 -28.62 -7.22 -16.54
C GLY A 135 -29.54 -8.12 -15.73
N ASN A 136 -29.02 -8.70 -14.65
CA ASN A 136 -29.81 -9.56 -13.76
C ASN A 136 -30.90 -8.77 -13.02
N GLN A 137 -30.59 -7.56 -12.55
CA GLN A 137 -31.55 -6.69 -11.87
C GLN A 137 -32.71 -6.30 -12.81
N LEU A 138 -32.42 -5.92 -14.06
CA LEU A 138 -33.43 -5.60 -15.05
C LEU A 138 -34.34 -6.81 -15.34
N CYS A 139 -33.79 -8.00 -15.51
CA CYS A 139 -34.61 -9.19 -15.72
C CYS A 139 -35.49 -9.54 -14.52
N SER A 140 -34.99 -9.39 -13.28
CA SER A 140 -35.80 -9.59 -12.07
C SER A 140 -37.00 -8.64 -12.04
N LEU A 141 -36.78 -7.34 -12.27
CA LEU A 141 -37.84 -6.32 -12.26
C LEU A 141 -38.87 -6.53 -13.37
N LEU A 142 -38.44 -6.96 -14.56
CA LEU A 142 -39.36 -7.27 -15.67
C LEU A 142 -40.22 -8.52 -15.40
N LEU A 143 -39.66 -9.52 -14.72
CA LEU A 143 -40.38 -10.71 -14.27
C LEU A 143 -41.40 -10.36 -13.18
N GLU A 144 -41.03 -9.53 -12.20
CA GLU A 144 -41.94 -9.03 -11.15
C GLU A 144 -43.13 -8.29 -11.76
N ALA A 145 -42.89 -7.45 -12.77
CA ALA A 145 -43.93 -6.70 -13.48
C ALA A 145 -44.85 -7.58 -14.37
N HIS A 146 -44.61 -8.89 -14.46
CA HIS A 146 -45.31 -9.83 -15.35
C HIS A 146 -45.30 -9.40 -16.84
N LYS A 147 -44.33 -8.57 -17.26
CA LYS A 147 -44.34 -7.99 -18.61
C LYS A 147 -43.62 -8.82 -19.67
N TYR A 148 -42.69 -9.71 -19.31
CA TYR A 148 -41.95 -10.55 -20.27
C TYR A 148 -41.34 -11.81 -19.63
N ALA A 149 -41.12 -12.87 -20.42
CA ALA A 149 -40.21 -13.97 -20.09
C ALA A 149 -38.77 -13.60 -20.51
N CYS A 150 -37.92 -13.16 -19.58
CA CYS A 150 -36.51 -12.92 -19.87
C CYS A 150 -35.73 -14.25 -19.90
N HIS A 151 -35.32 -14.71 -21.09
CA HIS A 151 -34.34 -15.78 -21.22
C HIS A 151 -32.94 -15.24 -20.91
N VAL A 152 -32.53 -15.32 -19.64
CA VAL A 152 -31.13 -15.09 -19.26
C VAL A 152 -30.33 -16.30 -19.74
N LYS A 153 -29.65 -16.20 -20.90
CA LYS A 153 -28.59 -17.15 -21.23
C LYS A 153 -27.45 -16.97 -20.24
N SER A 154 -27.30 -17.92 -19.33
CA SER A 154 -26.24 -18.02 -18.32
C SER A 154 -24.83 -18.29 -18.88
N SER A 155 -24.54 -17.87 -20.11
CA SER A 155 -23.33 -18.28 -20.85
C SER A 155 -22.21 -17.23 -20.86
N LEU A 156 -22.08 -16.39 -19.82
CA LEU A 156 -20.98 -15.41 -19.74
C LEU A 156 -20.15 -15.50 -18.45
N ILE A 157 -20.11 -16.68 -17.82
CA ILE A 157 -19.09 -17.03 -16.83
C ILE A 157 -17.98 -17.78 -17.58
N ASN A 158 -17.14 -17.07 -18.33
CA ASN A 158 -15.86 -17.57 -18.85
C ASN A 158 -15.08 -16.39 -19.45
N PHE A 159 -14.46 -15.57 -18.59
CA PHE A 159 -13.27 -14.77 -18.88
C PHE A 159 -12.56 -14.47 -17.56
#